data_AF-A0A1R3WMK4-F1
#
_entry.id   AF-A0A1R3WMK4-F1
#
_cell.length_a   1.000
_cell.length_b   1.000
_cell.length_c   1.000
_cell.angle_alpha   90.00
_cell.angle_beta   90.00
_cell.angle_gamma   90.00
#
_symmetry.space_group_name_H-M   'P 1'
#
loop_
_entity.id
_entity.type
_entity.pdbx_description
1 polymer ?
#
loop_
_entity_poly.entity_id
_entity_poly.type
_entity_poly.pdbx_seq_one_letter_code
_entity_poly.pdbx_strand_id
1 'polypeptide(L)'
;MKTVTKTSLLLLGALGLAGCEAPSDPFEFATTFDSFDDYGALSAFPETLVDEDGPITTDDIAQPDNFATAGTGTTSYTGAILTETVSTADDPSRLLVGQLQLDVAFSTDTITGYAGNFIYEDDEALNGTLIGNGGFVRVSEQDPDDADVFSPHFTDMTLTGALSGPNGEAYNANIALTGYFLADGTDPTSPVDSIAGIADVDFGSTGPEFELGIFAVTD
;
A
#
# COMPACT_ATOMS: atom_id res chain seq x y z
N MET A 1 33.23 37.79 53.95
CA MET A 1 34.06 37.61 52.75
C MET A 1 33.21 36.90 51.70
N LYS A 2 32.97 37.53 50.55
CA LYS A 2 32.25 36.94 49.41
C LYS A 2 33.29 36.53 48.36
N THR A 3 33.38 35.25 48.06
CA THR A 3 34.28 34.73 47.02
C THR A 3 33.48 34.60 45.73
N VAL A 4 33.83 35.40 44.73
CA VAL A 4 33.26 35.31 43.38
C VAL A 4 34.21 34.45 42.55
N THR A 5 33.77 33.27 42.15
CA THR A 5 34.50 32.45 41.19
C THR A 5 34.01 32.82 39.80
N LYS A 6 34.86 33.51 39.02
CA LYS A 6 34.66 33.71 37.58
C LYS A 6 35.05 32.42 36.87
N THR A 7 34.09 31.78 36.21
CA THR A 7 34.35 30.71 35.26
C THR A 7 34.00 31.23 33.87
N SER A 8 35.03 31.45 33.05
CA SER A 8 34.91 31.70 31.62
C SER A 8 35.34 30.43 30.89
N LEU A 9 34.51 29.90 29.99
CA LEU A 9 34.81 29.02 28.85
C LEU A 9 33.45 28.55 28.29
N LEU A 10 33.18 28.35 27.01
CA LEU A 10 33.89 28.54 25.76
C LEU A 10 32.75 28.60 24.71
N LEU A 11 32.65 29.66 23.93
CA LEU A 11 31.63 29.75 22.87
C LEU A 11 32.12 28.93 21.68
N LEU A 12 31.66 27.67 21.55
CA LEU A 12 31.82 26.92 20.32
C LEU A 12 30.76 27.39 19.32
N GLY A 13 31.20 28.27 18.41
CA GLY A 13 30.44 28.61 17.22
C GLY A 13 30.53 27.50 16.17
N ALA A 14 29.35 27.17 15.63
CA ALA A 14 29.06 26.71 14.28
C ALA A 14 29.66 25.38 13.78
N LEU A 15 28.81 24.36 13.70
CA LEU A 15 28.56 23.62 12.45
C LEU A 15 27.05 23.40 12.35
N GLY A 16 26.44 23.90 11.27
CA GLY A 16 25.03 23.72 11.00
C GLY A 16 24.71 22.26 10.76
N LEU A 17 23.85 21.68 11.61
CA LEU A 17 23.05 20.54 11.20
C LEU A 17 21.92 21.09 10.32
N ALA A 18 22.12 20.99 9.02
CA ALA A 18 21.00 21.00 8.08
C ALA A 18 20.11 19.80 8.41
N GLY A 19 18.83 20.08 8.67
CA GLY A 19 17.71 19.15 8.55
C GLY A 19 17.89 17.76 9.17
N CYS A 20 17.90 17.67 10.50
CA CYS A 20 17.17 16.56 11.11
C CYS A 20 15.70 17.00 11.07
N GLU A 21 15.05 16.83 9.93
CA GLU A 21 13.60 16.81 9.91
C GLU A 21 13.22 15.74 10.93
N ALA A 22 12.45 16.14 11.95
CA ALA A 22 11.78 15.20 12.82
C ALA A 22 11.07 14.16 11.94
N PRO A 23 10.93 12.89 12.37
CA PRO A 23 10.20 11.91 11.58
C PRO A 23 8.88 12.55 11.16
N SER A 24 8.63 12.55 9.85
CA SER A 24 7.31 12.86 9.30
C SER A 24 6.28 12.21 10.21
N ASP A 25 5.30 12.98 10.70
CA ASP A 25 4.28 12.46 11.61
C ASP A 25 3.85 11.07 11.13
N PRO A 26 3.80 10.06 12.02
CA PRO A 26 3.45 8.71 11.61
C PRO A 26 2.11 8.76 10.88
N PHE A 27 2.07 8.23 9.66
CA PHE A 27 0.83 8.13 8.91
C PHE A 27 -0.15 7.27 9.73
N GLU A 28 -1.35 7.79 9.93
CA GLU A 28 -2.43 7.12 10.64
C GLU A 28 -3.60 6.96 9.68
N PHE A 29 -4.08 5.73 9.52
CA PHE A 29 -5.27 5.45 8.73
C PHE A 29 -6.48 6.13 9.37
N ALA A 30 -7.38 6.68 8.55
CA ALA A 30 -8.59 7.34 9.04
C ALA A 30 -9.50 6.39 9.85
N THR A 31 -9.44 5.11 9.53
CA THR A 31 -10.11 4.01 10.23
C THR A 31 -9.17 2.82 10.33
N THR A 32 -8.97 2.28 11.52
CA THR A 32 -8.24 1.03 11.75
C THR A 32 -9.20 -0.10 12.10
N PHE A 33 -8.78 -1.33 11.86
CA PHE A 33 -9.50 -2.54 12.31
C PHE A 33 -8.83 -3.13 13.53
N ASP A 34 -9.62 -3.73 14.41
CA ASP A 34 -9.14 -4.34 15.65
C ASP A 34 -8.96 -5.86 15.54
N SER A 35 -9.57 -6.49 14.51
CA SER A 35 -9.57 -7.95 14.31
C SER A 35 -9.56 -8.33 12.82
N PHE A 36 -9.29 -9.61 12.51
CA PHE A 36 -9.38 -10.10 11.14
C PHE A 36 -10.82 -10.07 10.60
N ASP A 37 -11.81 -10.36 11.45
CA ASP A 37 -13.24 -10.33 11.08
C ASP A 37 -13.70 -8.94 10.61
N ASP A 38 -13.03 -7.88 11.08
CA ASP A 38 -13.31 -6.49 10.67
C ASP A 38 -12.86 -6.19 9.23
N TYR A 39 -12.10 -7.08 8.57
CA TYR A 39 -11.85 -7.02 7.12
C TYR A 39 -13.17 -6.88 6.32
N GLY A 40 -14.24 -7.52 6.82
CA GLY A 40 -15.62 -7.37 6.35
C GLY A 40 -16.17 -5.94 6.31
N ALA A 41 -15.49 -4.97 6.92
CA ALA A 41 -15.90 -3.57 6.97
C ALA A 41 -15.15 -2.68 5.96
N LEU A 42 -14.20 -3.22 5.20
CA LEU A 42 -13.52 -2.48 4.14
C LEU A 42 -14.46 -2.14 2.99
N SER A 43 -14.27 -0.96 2.39
CA SER A 43 -15.04 -0.50 1.25
C SER A 43 -14.77 -1.31 -0.02
N ALA A 44 -13.59 -1.95 -0.10
CA ALA A 44 -13.16 -2.78 -1.20
C ALA A 44 -12.69 -4.16 -0.68
N PHE A 45 -13.26 -5.21 -1.25
CA PHE A 45 -12.81 -6.58 -1.02
C PHE A 45 -11.95 -7.03 -2.19
N PRO A 46 -10.63 -7.22 -2.01
CA PRO A 46 -9.73 -7.73 -3.05
C PRO A 46 -10.32 -8.88 -3.87
N GLU A 47 -10.87 -9.89 -3.20
CA GLU A 47 -11.45 -11.10 -3.80
C GLU A 47 -12.69 -10.86 -4.68
N THR A 48 -13.30 -9.67 -4.62
CA THR A 48 -14.46 -9.32 -5.45
C THR A 48 -14.07 -8.69 -6.79
N LEU A 49 -12.81 -8.23 -6.91
CA LEU A 49 -12.31 -7.54 -8.10
C LEU A 49 -11.13 -8.27 -8.75
N VAL A 50 -10.41 -9.12 -8.00
CA VAL A 50 -9.14 -9.73 -8.41
C VAL A 50 -9.08 -11.19 -7.97
N ASP A 51 -8.50 -12.04 -8.81
CA ASP A 51 -8.07 -13.41 -8.50
C ASP A 51 -6.54 -13.58 -8.67
N GLU A 52 -6.04 -14.81 -8.63
CA GLU A 52 -4.61 -15.10 -8.73
C GLU A 52 -3.95 -14.66 -10.06
N ASP A 53 -4.75 -14.48 -11.12
CA ASP A 53 -4.27 -14.11 -12.46
C ASP A 53 -4.44 -12.61 -12.76
N GLY A 54 -5.16 -11.87 -11.91
CA GLY A 54 -5.38 -10.43 -12.06
C GLY A 54 -6.85 -10.04 -11.89
N PRO A 55 -7.30 -8.92 -12.51
CA PRO A 55 -8.69 -8.49 -12.42
C PRO A 55 -9.66 -9.57 -12.95
N ILE A 56 -10.76 -9.78 -12.24
CA ILE A 56 -11.79 -10.80 -12.60
C ILE A 56 -12.51 -10.44 -13.92
N THR A 57 -12.57 -9.14 -14.26
CA THR A 57 -13.20 -8.63 -15.48
C THR A 57 -12.34 -7.56 -16.14
N THR A 58 -12.16 -7.68 -17.45
CA THR A 58 -11.40 -6.73 -18.26
C THR A 58 -12.24 -5.58 -18.81
N ASP A 59 -13.56 -5.75 -18.86
CA ASP A 59 -14.49 -4.73 -19.39
C ASP A 59 -14.50 -3.47 -18.53
N ASP A 60 -14.06 -3.58 -17.27
CA ASP A 60 -14.05 -2.51 -16.29
C ASP A 60 -12.69 -1.79 -16.25
N ILE A 61 -11.68 -2.24 -17.01
CA ILE A 61 -10.36 -1.61 -17.01
C ILE A 61 -10.46 -0.19 -17.58
N ALA A 62 -10.11 0.80 -16.75
CA ALA A 62 -10.20 2.21 -17.10
C ALA A 62 -9.30 2.56 -18.29
N GLN A 63 -9.87 3.29 -19.24
CA GLN A 63 -9.20 3.83 -20.41
C GLN A 63 -9.05 5.35 -20.28
N PRO A 64 -8.26 6.02 -21.16
CA PRO A 64 -7.93 7.44 -20.99
C PRO A 64 -9.11 8.39 -20.75
N ASP A 65 -10.27 8.09 -21.31
CA ASP A 65 -11.49 8.89 -21.16
C ASP A 65 -12.04 8.86 -19.73
N ASN A 66 -11.89 7.74 -19.00
CA ASN A 66 -12.29 7.60 -17.59
C ASN A 66 -11.46 8.51 -16.67
N PHE A 67 -10.19 8.76 -17.03
CA PHE A 67 -9.31 9.67 -16.30
C PHE A 67 -9.52 11.15 -16.65
N ALA A 68 -10.18 11.45 -17.78
CA ALA A 68 -10.43 12.83 -18.20
C ALA A 68 -11.50 13.51 -17.33
N THR A 69 -12.37 12.71 -16.69
CA THR A 69 -13.38 13.16 -15.74
C THR A 69 -12.89 13.20 -14.29
N ALA A 70 -11.80 12.49 -13.98
CA ALA A 70 -11.14 12.57 -12.68
C ALA A 70 -10.55 13.98 -12.51
N GLY A 71 -10.97 14.69 -11.46
CA GLY A 71 -10.64 16.11 -11.27
C GLY A 71 -9.13 16.41 -11.22
N THR A 72 -8.75 17.69 -11.24
CA THR A 72 -7.33 18.12 -11.19
C THR A 72 -6.67 17.98 -9.80
N GLY A 73 -7.19 17.11 -8.93
CA GLY A 73 -6.80 16.97 -7.53
C GLY A 73 -6.15 15.63 -7.21
N THR A 74 -6.00 15.38 -5.91
CA THR A 74 -5.67 14.07 -5.37
C THR A 74 -6.94 13.40 -4.88
N THR A 75 -7.18 12.17 -5.30
CA THR A 75 -8.23 11.30 -4.77
C THR A 75 -7.56 10.24 -3.90
N SER A 76 -8.15 9.95 -2.75
CA SER A 76 -7.66 8.92 -1.83
C SER A 76 -8.54 7.69 -1.99
N TYR A 77 -7.92 6.55 -2.33
CA TYR A 77 -8.58 5.26 -2.41
C TYR A 77 -8.17 4.43 -1.20
N THR A 78 -9.13 3.79 -0.54
CA THR A 78 -8.87 2.95 0.65
C THR A 78 -9.42 1.55 0.46
N GLY A 79 -8.77 0.57 1.09
CA GLY A 79 -9.11 -0.83 0.92
C GLY A 79 -8.10 -1.74 1.61
N ALA A 80 -7.83 -2.90 1.00
CA ALA A 80 -7.06 -3.97 1.62
C ALA A 80 -6.01 -4.57 0.69
N ILE A 81 -5.03 -5.21 1.34
CA ILE A 81 -4.20 -6.27 0.79
C ILE A 81 -4.62 -7.57 1.48
N LEU A 82 -4.77 -8.64 0.72
CA LEU A 82 -5.01 -10.00 1.20
C LEU A 82 -3.93 -10.92 0.64
N THR A 83 -3.27 -11.67 1.50
CA THR A 83 -2.26 -12.68 1.12
C THR A 83 -2.30 -13.85 2.10
N GLU A 84 -1.58 -14.91 1.78
CA GLU A 84 -1.47 -16.12 2.58
C GLU A 84 0.00 -16.50 2.74
N THR A 85 0.42 -16.93 3.92
CA THR A 85 1.77 -17.47 4.12
C THR A 85 1.91 -18.82 3.42
N VAL A 86 3.05 -19.08 2.78
CA VAL A 86 3.35 -20.40 2.20
C VAL A 86 3.39 -21.45 3.32
N SER A 87 2.53 -22.46 3.24
CA SER A 87 2.50 -23.54 4.23
C SER A 87 3.79 -24.36 4.20
N THR A 88 4.33 -24.66 5.38
CA THR A 88 5.47 -25.57 5.57
C THR A 88 5.05 -26.81 6.35
N ALA A 89 5.95 -27.81 6.45
CA ALA A 89 5.65 -29.03 7.20
C ALA A 89 5.38 -28.79 8.70
N ASP A 90 5.90 -27.69 9.25
CA ASP A 90 5.84 -27.35 10.67
C ASP A 90 4.92 -26.15 10.97
N ASP A 91 4.42 -25.45 9.93
CA ASP A 91 3.58 -24.26 10.07
C ASP A 91 2.47 -24.25 9.00
N PRO A 92 1.18 -24.35 9.39
CA PRO A 92 0.09 -24.25 8.43
C PRO A 92 0.04 -22.86 7.80
N SER A 93 -0.54 -22.80 6.61
CA SER A 93 -0.95 -21.55 5.97
C SER A 93 -1.75 -20.66 6.91
N ARG A 94 -1.52 -19.34 6.85
CA ARG A 94 -2.25 -18.31 7.58
C ARG A 94 -2.60 -17.17 6.63
N LEU A 95 -3.86 -16.76 6.64
CA LEU A 95 -4.29 -15.55 5.94
C LEU A 95 -3.79 -14.31 6.67
N LEU A 96 -3.36 -13.31 5.90
CA LEU A 96 -2.96 -11.99 6.36
C LEU A 96 -3.76 -10.94 5.60
N VAL A 97 -4.44 -10.07 6.35
CA VAL A 97 -5.05 -8.86 5.82
C VAL A 97 -4.21 -7.65 6.21
N GLY A 98 -4.06 -6.68 5.32
CA GLY A 98 -3.49 -5.36 5.63
C GLY A 98 -4.36 -4.25 5.08
N GLN A 99 -4.42 -3.11 5.77
CA GLN A 99 -5.04 -1.90 5.24
C GLN A 99 -4.15 -1.27 4.18
N LEU A 100 -4.76 -0.78 3.10
CA LEU A 100 -4.09 -0.08 2.00
C LEU A 100 -4.80 1.24 1.72
N GLN A 101 -4.02 2.31 1.59
CA GLN A 101 -4.47 3.60 1.06
C GLN A 101 -3.58 4.00 -0.13
N LEU A 102 -4.20 4.38 -1.24
CA LEU A 102 -3.53 4.92 -2.43
C LEU A 102 -4.05 6.35 -2.70
N ASP A 103 -3.16 7.32 -2.54
CA ASP A 103 -3.43 8.71 -2.88
C ASP A 103 -2.97 8.99 -4.32
N VAL A 104 -3.94 9.14 -5.22
CA VAL A 104 -3.72 9.28 -6.66
C VAL A 104 -3.83 10.73 -7.08
N ALA A 105 -2.74 11.29 -7.58
CA ALA A 105 -2.70 12.64 -8.12
C ALA A 105 -2.83 12.60 -9.66
N PHE A 106 -4.06 12.74 -10.15
CA PHE A 106 -4.37 12.72 -11.59
C PHE A 106 -3.79 13.92 -12.36
N SER A 107 -3.21 14.92 -11.72
CA SER A 107 -2.55 16.03 -12.43
C SER A 107 -1.08 15.75 -12.77
N THR A 108 -0.46 14.83 -12.05
CA THR A 108 0.97 14.47 -12.18
C THR A 108 1.20 13.02 -12.55
N ASP A 109 0.12 12.24 -12.66
CA ASP A 109 0.14 10.79 -12.93
C ASP A 109 1.00 10.02 -11.90
N THR A 110 0.85 10.39 -10.62
CA THR A 110 1.59 9.80 -9.50
C THR A 110 0.66 9.21 -8.45
N ILE A 111 1.14 8.15 -7.79
CA ILE A 111 0.46 7.48 -6.67
C ILE A 111 1.39 7.53 -5.45
N THR A 112 0.85 7.89 -4.29
CA THR A 112 1.49 7.65 -2.99
C THR A 112 0.72 6.56 -2.27
N GLY A 113 1.41 5.55 -1.76
CA GLY A 113 0.78 4.40 -1.13
C GLY A 113 1.21 4.24 0.33
N TYR A 114 0.27 3.77 1.14
CA TYR A 114 0.45 3.46 2.54
C TYR A 114 -0.17 2.10 2.84
N ALA A 115 0.59 1.19 3.43
CA ALA A 115 0.09 -0.09 3.89
C ALA A 115 0.47 -0.34 5.35
N GLY A 116 -0.44 -0.92 6.13
CA GLY A 116 -0.25 -1.11 7.56
C GLY A 116 -1.43 -1.82 8.18
N ASN A 117 -1.49 -1.78 9.52
CA ASN A 117 -2.54 -2.47 10.28
C ASN A 117 -2.75 -3.91 9.81
N PHE A 118 -1.64 -4.66 9.69
CA PHE A 118 -1.68 -6.03 9.22
C PHE A 118 -2.11 -6.97 10.35
N ILE A 119 -3.05 -7.87 10.07
CA ILE A 119 -3.64 -8.79 11.05
C ILE A 119 -3.74 -10.17 10.41
N TYR A 120 -3.22 -11.19 11.10
CA TYR A 120 -3.42 -12.58 10.70
C TYR A 120 -4.81 -13.08 11.09
N GLU A 121 -5.28 -14.16 10.46
CA GLU A 121 -6.61 -14.75 10.74
C GLU A 121 -6.86 -15.20 12.19
N ASP A 122 -5.81 -15.32 13.00
CA ASP A 122 -5.86 -15.61 14.44
C ASP A 122 -5.75 -14.35 15.32
N ASP A 123 -5.98 -13.18 14.73
CA ASP A 123 -5.94 -11.84 15.35
C ASP A 123 -4.53 -11.40 15.82
N GLU A 124 -3.46 -12.05 15.36
CA GLU A 124 -2.11 -11.55 15.59
C GLU A 124 -1.83 -10.33 14.69
N ALA A 125 -1.72 -9.15 15.31
CA ALA A 125 -1.44 -7.90 14.62
C ALA A 125 0.06 -7.59 14.49
N LEU A 126 0.46 -7.06 13.34
CA LEU A 126 1.77 -6.48 13.11
C LEU A 126 1.70 -4.95 13.26
N ASN A 127 2.68 -4.39 13.95
CA ASN A 127 2.81 -2.94 14.11
C ASN A 127 3.79 -2.37 13.10
N GLY A 128 3.42 -1.27 12.46
CA GLY A 128 4.24 -0.54 11.52
C GLY A 128 3.45 -0.11 10.28
N THR A 129 4.10 0.71 9.46
CA THR A 129 3.53 1.24 8.22
C THR A 129 4.60 1.19 7.14
N LEU A 130 4.20 0.74 5.96
CA LEU A 130 4.99 0.77 4.73
C LEU A 130 4.52 1.96 3.90
N ILE A 131 5.47 2.65 3.27
CA ILE A 131 5.21 3.83 2.47
C ILE A 131 5.96 3.68 1.15
N GLY A 132 5.34 4.10 0.06
CA GLY A 132 5.94 4.10 -1.25
C GLY A 132 5.29 5.08 -2.20
N ASN A 133 5.93 5.27 -3.34
CA ASN A 133 5.42 6.14 -4.40
C ASN A 133 5.67 5.50 -5.77
N GLY A 134 4.75 5.73 -6.69
CA GLY A 134 4.79 5.21 -8.06
C GLY A 134 4.27 6.23 -9.06
N GLY A 135 4.48 5.92 -10.34
CA GLY A 135 3.78 6.58 -11.45
C GLY A 135 2.78 5.60 -12.07
N PHE A 136 1.82 6.12 -12.83
CA PHE A 136 0.93 5.30 -13.62
C PHE A 136 0.79 5.82 -15.05
N VAL A 137 0.38 4.94 -15.94
CA VAL A 137 -0.08 5.30 -17.29
C VAL A 137 -1.59 5.27 -17.32
N ARG A 138 -2.21 6.08 -18.18
CA ARG A 138 -3.68 6.12 -18.35
C ARG A 138 -4.20 5.16 -19.42
N VAL A 139 -3.29 4.58 -20.19
CA VAL A 139 -3.60 3.61 -21.24
C VAL A 139 -3.19 2.25 -20.71
N SER A 140 -4.16 1.36 -20.60
CA SER A 140 -3.91 -0.07 -20.44
C SER A 140 -3.99 -0.69 -21.84
N GLU A 141 -2.85 -1.17 -22.34
CA GLU A 141 -2.73 -1.72 -23.69
C GLU A 141 -3.22 -3.17 -23.72
N GLN A 142 -4.20 -3.45 -24.56
CA GLN A 142 -4.63 -4.83 -24.83
C GLN A 142 -3.51 -5.61 -25.52
N ASP A 143 -3.29 -6.85 -25.10
CA ASP A 143 -2.35 -7.76 -25.76
C ASP A 143 -2.82 -8.02 -27.22
N PRO A 144 -1.94 -7.88 -28.23
CA PRO A 144 -2.33 -8.09 -29.63
C PRO A 144 -2.73 -9.54 -29.96
N ASP A 145 -2.27 -10.50 -29.16
CA ASP A 145 -2.50 -11.93 -29.34
C ASP A 145 -3.57 -12.48 -28.38
N ASP A 146 -3.98 -11.71 -27.36
CA ASP A 146 -5.02 -12.09 -26.40
C ASP A 146 -5.93 -10.89 -26.02
N ALA A 147 -7.19 -10.95 -26.45
CA ALA A 147 -8.15 -9.87 -26.21
C ALA A 147 -8.57 -9.74 -24.74
N ASP A 148 -8.33 -10.78 -23.94
CA ASP A 148 -8.70 -10.82 -22.52
C ASP A 148 -7.49 -10.43 -21.63
N VAL A 149 -6.37 -9.98 -22.22
CA VAL A 149 -5.18 -9.55 -21.49
C VAL A 149 -4.90 -8.09 -21.76
N PHE A 150 -4.63 -7.35 -20.69
CA PHE A 150 -4.35 -5.92 -20.71
C PHE A 150 -3.10 -5.62 -19.88
N SER A 151 -2.31 -4.62 -20.27
CA SER A 151 -1.18 -4.18 -19.47
C SER A 151 -1.65 -3.44 -18.21
N PRO A 152 -1.05 -3.65 -17.04
CA PRO A 152 -1.39 -2.88 -15.84
C PRO A 152 -1.08 -1.39 -16.02
N HIS A 153 -1.82 -0.53 -15.32
CA HIS A 153 -1.58 0.92 -15.35
C HIS A 153 -0.33 1.31 -14.55
N PHE A 154 0.07 0.48 -13.58
CA PHE A 154 1.34 0.62 -12.88
C PHE A 154 1.89 -0.74 -12.50
N THR A 155 3.21 -0.86 -12.53
CA THR A 155 3.96 -2.03 -12.09
C THR A 155 4.98 -1.62 -11.03
N ASP A 156 5.34 -2.55 -10.15
CA ASP A 156 6.45 -2.42 -9.21
C ASP A 156 6.37 -1.19 -8.29
N MET A 157 5.16 -0.70 -7.98
CA MET A 157 4.99 0.33 -6.97
C MET A 157 5.32 -0.27 -5.60
N THR A 158 6.54 -0.04 -5.12
CA THR A 158 7.05 -0.68 -3.92
C THR A 158 6.76 0.17 -2.69
N LEU A 159 6.04 -0.41 -1.73
CA LEU A 159 5.87 0.11 -0.38
C LEU A 159 6.93 -0.53 0.51
N THR A 160 7.69 0.27 1.26
CA THR A 160 8.74 -0.22 2.15
C THR A 160 8.55 0.30 3.55
N GLY A 161 8.82 -0.54 4.55
CA GLY A 161 8.69 -0.17 5.94
C GLY A 161 9.25 -1.21 6.89
N ALA A 162 9.24 -0.89 8.17
CA ALA A 162 9.54 -1.84 9.23
C ALA A 162 8.22 -2.31 9.85
N LEU A 163 8.04 -3.62 9.95
CA LEU A 163 6.96 -4.26 10.68
C LEU A 163 7.52 -4.98 11.89
N SER A 164 6.75 -5.01 12.97
CA SER A 164 7.08 -5.78 14.18
C SER A 164 5.92 -6.66 14.61
N GLY A 165 6.24 -7.91 14.93
CA GLY A 165 5.28 -8.89 15.41
C GLY A 165 5.03 -8.81 16.91
N PRO A 166 3.99 -9.48 17.42
CA PRO A 166 3.60 -9.44 18.82
C PRO A 166 4.62 -10.11 19.76
N ASN A 167 5.49 -11.00 19.25
CA ASN A 167 6.50 -11.70 20.05
C ASN A 167 7.91 -11.09 19.89
N GLY A 168 8.00 -9.87 19.36
CA GLY A 168 9.26 -9.13 19.19
C GLY A 168 9.99 -9.43 17.89
N GLU A 169 9.32 -10.08 16.93
CA GLU A 169 9.79 -10.21 15.55
C GLU A 169 9.93 -8.83 14.92
N ALA A 170 10.86 -8.69 13.97
CA ALA A 170 11.08 -7.47 13.21
C ALA A 170 11.37 -7.82 11.76
N TYR A 171 10.61 -7.22 10.85
CA TYR A 171 10.67 -7.45 9.42
C TYR A 171 10.99 -6.13 8.71
N ASN A 172 11.93 -6.17 7.75
CA ASN A 172 12.08 -5.10 6.77
C ASN A 172 11.19 -5.49 5.60
N ALA A 173 9.93 -5.04 5.65
CA ALA A 173 8.90 -5.48 4.74
C ALA A 173 8.89 -4.61 3.46
N ASN A 174 8.71 -5.28 2.34
CA ASN A 174 8.43 -4.69 1.04
C ASN A 174 7.13 -5.27 0.50
N ILE A 175 6.30 -4.44 -0.10
CA ILE A 175 5.13 -4.87 -0.86
C ILE A 175 5.21 -4.21 -2.24
N ALA A 176 5.38 -4.99 -3.29
CA ALA A 176 5.35 -4.50 -4.66
C ALA A 176 3.93 -4.66 -5.22
N LEU A 177 3.32 -3.52 -5.59
CA LEU A 177 1.98 -3.48 -6.16
C LEU A 177 2.05 -3.36 -7.68
N THR A 178 1.28 -4.21 -8.36
CA THR A 178 0.98 -4.10 -9.78
C THR A 178 -0.53 -4.05 -9.96
N GLY A 179 -1.05 -3.02 -10.61
CA GLY A 179 -2.49 -2.76 -10.57
C GLY A 179 -3.09 -2.07 -11.78
N TYR A 180 -4.41 -2.16 -11.79
CA TYR A 180 -5.31 -1.61 -12.77
C TYR A 180 -6.22 -0.60 -12.08
N PHE A 181 -6.44 0.53 -12.74
CA PHE A 181 -7.57 1.39 -12.44
C PHE A 181 -8.81 0.81 -13.12
N LEU A 182 -9.92 0.76 -12.39
CA LEU A 182 -11.18 0.23 -12.86
C LEU A 182 -12.23 1.35 -12.89
N ALA A 183 -12.99 1.43 -13.97
CA ALA A 183 -14.24 2.18 -14.05
C ALA A 183 -15.36 1.40 -13.34
N ASP A 184 -16.48 2.06 -13.06
CA ASP A 184 -17.70 1.41 -12.57
C ASP A 184 -18.16 0.42 -13.65
N GLY A 185 -18.18 -0.87 -13.32
CA GLY A 185 -18.57 -1.94 -14.26
C GLY A 185 -20.02 -1.88 -14.73
N THR A 186 -20.82 -0.93 -14.23
CA THR A 186 -22.15 -0.64 -14.76
C THR A 186 -22.18 0.50 -15.79
N ASP A 187 -21.12 1.30 -15.88
CA ASP A 187 -20.94 2.38 -16.85
C ASP A 187 -19.45 2.51 -17.27
N PRO A 188 -19.04 1.96 -18.42
CA PRO A 188 -17.65 2.02 -18.87
C PRO A 188 -17.17 3.45 -19.21
N THR A 189 -18.05 4.46 -19.13
CA THR A 189 -17.71 5.88 -19.28
C THR A 189 -17.62 6.62 -17.95
N SER A 190 -17.83 5.93 -16.83
CA SER A 190 -17.69 6.50 -15.49
C SER A 190 -16.25 6.95 -15.24
N PRO A 191 -16.01 7.85 -14.28
CA PRO A 191 -14.67 8.02 -13.74
C PRO A 191 -14.16 6.71 -13.13
N VAL A 192 -12.84 6.67 -12.90
CA VAL A 192 -12.19 5.64 -12.08
C VAL A 192 -12.88 5.54 -10.72
N ASP A 193 -13.35 4.35 -10.38
CA ASP A 193 -14.08 4.02 -9.15
C ASP A 193 -13.20 3.22 -8.17
N SER A 194 -12.37 2.33 -8.70
CA SER A 194 -11.52 1.46 -7.89
C SER A 194 -10.15 1.22 -8.53
N ILE A 195 -9.24 0.68 -7.71
CA ILE A 195 -7.91 0.25 -8.14
C ILE A 195 -7.69 -1.13 -7.54
N ALA A 196 -7.33 -2.08 -8.37
CA ALA A 196 -7.14 -3.46 -7.92
C ALA A 196 -6.01 -4.15 -8.69
N GLY A 197 -5.41 -5.15 -8.08
CA GLY A 197 -4.37 -5.95 -8.70
C GLY A 197 -3.66 -6.86 -7.73
N ILE A 198 -2.40 -7.17 -8.03
CA ILE A 198 -1.58 -8.12 -7.28
C ILE A 198 -0.60 -7.40 -6.35
N ALA A 199 -0.33 -8.04 -5.22
CA ALA A 199 0.60 -7.59 -4.20
C ALA A 199 1.64 -8.69 -3.92
N ASP A 200 2.89 -8.43 -4.28
CA ASP A 200 4.02 -9.31 -3.94
C ASP A 200 4.60 -8.87 -2.60
N VAL A 201 4.47 -9.73 -1.58
CA VAL A 201 4.79 -9.43 -0.18
C VAL A 201 6.09 -10.12 0.22
N ASP A 202 7.11 -9.33 0.59
CA ASP A 202 8.41 -9.81 1.03
C ASP A 202 8.75 -9.25 2.42
N PHE A 203 8.78 -10.11 3.44
CA PHE A 203 9.19 -9.73 4.81
C PHE A 203 10.71 -9.95 5.04
N GLY A 204 11.45 -10.17 3.97
CA GLY A 204 12.87 -10.48 3.95
C GLY A 204 13.16 -11.93 4.31
N SER A 205 14.44 -12.32 4.21
CA SER A 205 14.90 -13.71 4.37
C SER A 205 14.66 -14.35 5.75
N THR A 206 14.22 -13.57 6.73
CA THR A 206 13.91 -14.05 8.09
C THR A 206 12.42 -13.99 8.42
N GLY A 207 11.61 -13.42 7.54
CA GLY A 207 10.15 -13.40 7.65
C GLY A 207 9.52 -14.67 7.06
N PRO A 208 8.21 -14.85 7.28
CA PRO A 208 7.45 -15.85 6.54
C PRO A 208 7.51 -15.57 5.03
N GLU A 209 7.46 -16.65 4.24
CA GLU A 209 7.25 -16.57 2.79
C GLU A 209 5.74 -16.43 2.54
N PHE A 210 5.36 -15.66 1.53
CA PHE A 210 3.96 -15.43 1.15
C PHE A 210 3.70 -15.94 -0.27
N GLU A 211 2.48 -16.44 -0.48
CA GLU A 211 1.91 -16.59 -1.81
C GLU A 211 1.66 -15.19 -2.42
N LEU A 212 1.48 -15.12 -3.74
CA LEU A 212 1.12 -13.87 -4.39
C LEU A 212 -0.20 -13.36 -3.82
N GLY A 213 -0.18 -12.14 -3.25
CA GLY A 213 -1.35 -11.50 -2.70
C GLY A 213 -2.15 -10.74 -3.74
N ILE A 214 -3.31 -10.28 -3.33
CA ILE A 214 -4.21 -9.41 -4.10
C ILE A 214 -4.53 -8.15 -3.29
N PHE A 215 -4.87 -7.07 -3.97
CA PHE A 215 -5.34 -5.85 -3.33
C PHE A 215 -6.49 -5.22 -4.11
N ALA A 216 -7.31 -4.47 -3.39
CA ALA A 216 -8.31 -3.59 -3.96
C ALA A 216 -8.52 -2.38 -3.07
N VAL A 217 -8.76 -1.22 -3.68
CA VAL A 217 -9.10 0.03 -3.01
C VAL A 217 -10.18 0.79 -3.81
N THR A 218 -11.05 1.51 -3.11
CA THR A 218 -12.13 2.34 -3.69
C THR A 218 -12.07 3.75 -3.10
N ASP A 219 -12.57 4.75 -3.81
CA ASP A 219 -12.63 6.15 -3.31
C ASP A 219 -13.83 6.46 -2.39
#